data_AF-A0AB39JM44-F1
#
_entry.id   AF-A0AB39JM44-F1
#
_cell.length_a   1.000
_cell.length_b   1.000
_cell.length_c   1.000
_cell.angle_alpha   90.00
_cell.angle_beta   90.00
_cell.angle_gamma   90.00
#
_symmetry.space_group_name_H-M   'P 1'
#
loop_
_entity.id
_entity.type
_entity.pdbx_description
1 polymer ?
#
loop_
_entity_poly.entity_id
_entity_poly.type
_entity_poly.pdbx_seq_one_letter_code
_entity_poly.pdbx_strand_id
1 'polypeptide(L)'
;MMQRIGRQLAAVLLLLTANAAMAQVQVQNAQLRLLPGDLPAAGYFTLTNTGAEPVALNGAQSDMFGQVMIHRSIQENGMARMQHIDQVQVPASGTLAFAPGGYHLMLMQRQKPLALGDQIAITLQFADGQTLPVTFTAVPPGAN
;
A
#
# COMPACT_ATOMS: atom_id res chain seq x y z
N MET A 1 61.26 25.94 -35.26
CA MET A 1 60.64 24.58 -35.24
C MET A 1 60.27 24.27 -33.80
N MET A 2 59.08 23.89 -33.34
CA MET A 2 57.70 23.85 -33.81
C MET A 2 56.88 23.60 -32.51
N GLN A 3 55.72 24.26 -32.35
CA GLN A 3 54.88 24.30 -31.14
C GLN A 3 54.34 22.94 -30.69
N ARG A 4 54.07 22.74 -29.39
CA ARG A 4 52.94 21.91 -28.92
C ARG A 4 52.33 22.38 -27.58
N ILE A 5 51.12 22.92 -27.73
CA ILE A 5 50.13 23.24 -26.70
C ILE A 5 49.54 21.93 -26.15
N GLY A 6 49.55 21.72 -24.83
CA GLY A 6 48.98 20.55 -24.16
C GLY A 6 47.69 20.90 -23.41
N ARG A 7 46.56 20.50 -23.99
CA ARG A 7 45.16 20.75 -23.62
C ARG A 7 44.84 20.56 -22.13
N GLN A 8 44.21 21.55 -21.50
CA GLN A 8 43.51 21.36 -20.21
C GLN A 8 42.20 20.60 -20.45
N LEU A 9 42.04 19.45 -19.80
CA LEU A 9 40.80 18.68 -19.77
C LEU A 9 39.94 19.21 -18.61
N ALA A 10 38.91 19.98 -18.93
CA ALA A 10 37.85 20.32 -17.98
C ALA A 10 36.94 19.10 -17.80
N ALA A 11 36.99 18.48 -16.63
CA ALA A 11 36.05 17.44 -16.25
C ALA A 11 34.72 18.10 -15.86
N VAL A 12 33.73 18.02 -16.75
CA VAL A 12 32.34 18.41 -16.44
C VAL A 12 31.73 17.28 -15.61
N LEU A 13 31.60 17.49 -14.30
CA LEU A 13 30.91 16.58 -13.40
C LEU A 13 29.39 16.74 -13.63
N LEU A 14 28.83 15.87 -14.47
CA LEU A 14 27.39 15.80 -14.69
C LEU A 14 26.73 15.25 -13.41
N LEU A 15 26.22 16.13 -12.57
CA LEU A 15 25.38 15.77 -11.42
C LEU A 15 24.07 15.16 -11.96
N LEU A 16 24.04 13.83 -12.08
CA LEU A 16 22.82 13.06 -12.24
C LEU A 16 21.99 13.26 -10.96
N THR A 17 21.10 14.25 -10.97
CA THR A 17 20.04 14.34 -9.97
C THR A 17 19.14 13.14 -10.18
N ALA A 18 19.33 12.11 -9.35
CA ALA A 18 18.35 11.04 -9.22
C ALA A 18 17.07 11.68 -8.70
N ASN A 19 16.13 11.97 -9.60
CA ASN A 19 14.76 12.21 -9.23
C ASN A 19 14.27 10.92 -8.58
N ALA A 20 14.35 10.84 -7.26
CA ALA A 20 13.52 9.91 -6.51
C ALA A 20 12.09 10.24 -6.93
N ALA A 21 11.49 9.40 -7.77
CA ALA A 21 10.10 9.52 -8.10
C ALA A 21 9.35 9.50 -6.76
N MET A 22 8.85 10.67 -6.35
CA MET A 22 7.92 10.78 -5.23
C MET A 22 6.86 9.71 -5.46
N ALA A 23 6.65 8.83 -4.48
CA ALA A 23 5.67 7.76 -4.61
C ALA A 23 4.35 8.40 -5.07
N GLN A 24 3.94 8.10 -6.31
CA GLN A 24 2.75 8.65 -6.94
C GLN A 24 1.47 8.11 -6.30
N VAL A 25 1.61 7.30 -5.25
CA VAL A 25 0.53 6.66 -4.55
C VAL A 25 0.49 7.18 -3.12
N GLN A 26 -0.68 7.65 -2.71
CA GLN A 26 -0.94 8.22 -1.40
C GLN A 26 -2.00 7.39 -0.68
N VAL A 27 -1.83 7.24 0.63
CA VAL A 27 -2.78 6.52 1.49
C VAL A 27 -3.33 7.46 2.54
N GLN A 28 -4.65 7.43 2.71
CA GLN A 28 -5.38 8.25 3.66
C GLN A 28 -6.31 7.38 4.50
N ASN A 29 -6.60 7.82 5.73
CA ASN A 29 -7.58 7.19 6.64
C ASN A 29 -7.32 5.69 6.89
N ALA A 30 -6.05 5.31 7.05
CA ALA A 30 -5.66 3.93 7.27
C ALA A 30 -6.08 3.43 8.66
N GLN A 31 -7.04 2.52 8.68
CA GLN A 31 -7.64 1.97 9.90
C GLN A 31 -7.70 0.45 9.84
N LEU A 32 -7.43 -0.17 10.97
CA LEU A 32 -7.51 -1.62 11.16
C LEU A 32 -8.64 -1.93 12.14
N ARG A 33 -9.75 -2.47 11.65
CA ARG A 33 -10.86 -2.91 12.50
C ARG A 33 -10.48 -4.22 13.19
N LEU A 34 -10.37 -4.16 14.52
CA LEU A 34 -10.06 -5.32 15.35
C LEU A 34 -11.33 -6.04 15.79
N LEU A 35 -11.36 -7.35 15.58
CA LEU A 35 -12.35 -8.25 16.18
C LEU A 35 -11.79 -8.91 17.46
N PRO A 36 -12.66 -9.32 18.41
CA PRO A 36 -12.24 -9.99 19.64
C PRO A 36 -11.45 -11.27 19.40
N GLY A 37 -10.56 -11.60 20.35
CA GLY A 37 -9.74 -12.80 20.29
C GLY A 37 -8.82 -12.82 19.06
N ASP A 38 -8.59 -13.99 18.49
CA ASP A 38 -7.69 -14.20 17.34
C ASP A 38 -8.41 -14.15 15.99
N LEU A 39 -9.62 -13.60 15.97
CA LEU A 39 -10.37 -13.43 14.73
C LEU A 39 -9.62 -12.50 13.74
N PRO A 40 -9.80 -12.70 12.43
CA PRO A 40 -9.22 -11.84 11.41
C PRO A 40 -9.56 -10.36 11.62
N ALA A 41 -8.60 -9.49 11.32
CA ALA A 41 -8.83 -8.05 11.28
C ALA A 41 -9.08 -7.58 9.84
N ALA A 42 -9.72 -6.43 9.69
CA ALA A 42 -10.00 -5.83 8.38
C ALA A 42 -9.33 -4.45 8.26
N GLY A 43 -8.50 -4.27 7.24
CA GLY A 43 -7.83 -3.01 6.92
C GLY A 43 -8.62 -2.20 5.90
N TYR A 44 -8.86 -0.94 6.22
CA TYR A 44 -9.58 0.04 5.39
C TYR A 44 -8.73 1.30 5.23
N PHE A 45 -8.79 1.89 4.04
CA PHE A 45 -8.02 3.09 3.67
C PHE A 45 -8.47 3.59 2.30
N THR A 46 -8.08 4.81 1.95
CA THR A 46 -8.21 5.35 0.60
C THR A 46 -6.85 5.36 -0.08
N LEU A 47 -6.77 4.76 -1.26
CA LEU A 47 -5.58 4.71 -2.10
C LEU A 47 -5.75 5.65 -3.29
N THR A 48 -4.94 6.69 -3.38
CA THR A 48 -4.97 7.67 -4.47
C THR A 48 -3.70 7.57 -5.29
N ASN A 49 -3.84 7.38 -6.60
CA ASN A 49 -2.75 7.41 -7.56
C ASN A 49 -2.75 8.78 -8.25
N THR A 50 -1.76 9.61 -7.94
CA THR A 50 -1.52 10.92 -8.57
C THR A 50 -0.66 10.83 -9.84
N GLY A 51 -0.25 9.62 -10.21
CA GLY A 51 0.53 9.33 -11.40
C GLY A 51 -0.28 9.40 -12.70
N ALA A 52 0.45 9.41 -13.81
CA ALA A 52 -0.11 9.41 -15.16
C ALA A 52 -0.43 8.00 -15.69
N GLU A 53 0.07 6.96 -15.03
CA GLU A 53 -0.15 5.55 -15.38
C GLU A 53 -0.93 4.84 -14.27
N PRO A 54 -1.74 3.81 -14.60
CA PRO A 54 -2.40 3.00 -13.59
C PRO A 54 -1.37 2.20 -12.78
N VAL A 55 -1.62 2.08 -11.47
CA VAL A 55 -0.85 1.20 -10.59
C VAL A 55 -1.72 0.02 -10.18
N ALA A 56 -1.09 -1.06 -9.71
CA ALA A 56 -1.85 -2.19 -9.23
C ALA A 56 -1.30 -2.73 -7.92
N LEU A 57 -2.18 -2.78 -6.92
CA LEU A 57 -1.89 -3.36 -5.61
C LEU A 57 -2.15 -4.86 -5.69
N ASN A 58 -1.14 -5.68 -5.42
CA ASN A 58 -1.24 -7.15 -5.47
C ASN A 58 -1.11 -7.81 -4.08
N GLY A 59 -0.84 -7.03 -3.03
CA GLY A 59 -0.81 -7.57 -1.69
C GLY A 59 -0.33 -6.57 -0.64
N ALA A 60 -0.12 -7.09 0.56
CA ALA A 60 0.53 -6.38 1.65
C ALA A 60 1.18 -7.36 2.62
N GLN A 61 2.01 -6.86 3.52
CA GLN A 61 2.61 -7.63 4.61
C GLN A 61 2.70 -6.82 5.90
N SER A 62 2.79 -7.52 7.04
CA SER A 62 3.00 -6.91 8.34
C SER A 62 3.69 -7.92 9.26
N ASP A 63 4.58 -7.46 10.14
CA ASP A 63 5.19 -8.32 11.16
C ASP A 63 4.19 -8.74 12.26
N MET A 64 3.02 -8.09 12.31
CA MET A 64 1.97 -8.36 13.30
C MET A 64 0.99 -9.45 12.85
N PHE A 65 1.02 -9.86 11.58
CA PHE A 65 0.07 -10.80 10.98
C PHE A 65 0.79 -11.77 10.05
N GLY A 66 0.51 -13.06 10.18
CA GLY A 66 1.10 -14.09 9.30
C GLY A 66 0.63 -14.00 7.85
N GLN A 67 -0.52 -13.37 7.59
CA GLN A 67 -1.05 -13.20 6.25
C GLN A 67 -1.86 -11.90 6.11
N VAL A 68 -1.65 -11.18 5.00
CA VAL A 68 -2.45 -10.01 4.63
C VAL A 68 -2.87 -10.14 3.16
N MET A 69 -4.18 -10.20 2.91
CA MET A 69 -4.76 -10.47 1.59
C MET A 69 -5.70 -9.35 1.16
N ILE A 70 -5.85 -9.14 -0.15
CA ILE A 70 -6.88 -8.23 -0.69
C ILE A 70 -8.16 -9.03 -0.88
N HIS A 71 -9.24 -8.57 -0.27
CA HIS A 71 -10.56 -9.20 -0.38
C HIS A 71 -11.58 -8.17 -0.90
N ARG A 72 -12.64 -8.67 -1.54
CA ARG A 72 -13.82 -7.89 -1.92
C ARG A 72 -15.07 -8.52 -1.31
N SER A 73 -15.89 -7.71 -0.67
CA SER A 73 -17.24 -8.13 -0.28
C SER A 73 -18.15 -8.16 -1.48
N ILE A 74 -18.80 -9.28 -1.72
CA ILE A 74 -19.76 -9.50 -2.80
C ILE A 74 -21.07 -10.05 -2.23
N GLN A 75 -22.17 -9.81 -2.94
CA GLN A 75 -23.44 -10.50 -2.67
C GLN A 75 -23.64 -11.57 -3.74
N GLU A 76 -23.84 -12.80 -3.30
CA GLU A 76 -24.11 -13.94 -4.18
C GLU A 76 -25.28 -14.72 -3.60
N ASN A 77 -26.35 -14.85 -4.38
CA ASN A 77 -27.59 -15.54 -3.98
C ASN A 77 -28.19 -15.02 -2.66
N GLY A 78 -28.16 -13.71 -2.45
CA GLY A 78 -28.67 -13.08 -1.22
C GLY A 78 -27.79 -13.26 0.02
N MET A 79 -26.60 -13.86 -0.12
CA MET A 79 -25.62 -14.02 0.95
C MET A 79 -24.39 -13.15 0.70
N ALA A 80 -23.93 -12.46 1.74
CA ALA A 80 -22.65 -11.77 1.71
C ALA A 80 -21.49 -12.77 1.77
N ARG A 81 -20.53 -12.61 0.86
CA ARG A 81 -19.29 -13.40 0.82
C ARG A 81 -18.08 -12.49 0.68
N MET A 82 -16.94 -12.95 1.18
CA MET A 82 -15.65 -12.30 0.95
C MET A 82 -14.89 -13.11 -0.09
N GLN A 83 -14.53 -12.46 -1.20
CA GLN A 83 -13.77 -13.06 -2.28
C GLN A 83 -12.32 -12.60 -2.21
N HIS A 84 -11.37 -13.52 -2.26
CA HIS A 84 -9.95 -13.20 -2.43
C HIS A 84 -9.69 -12.57 -3.81
N ILE A 85 -8.83 -11.57 -3.85
CA ILE A 85 -8.46 -10.83 -5.05
C ILE A 85 -6.94 -10.81 -5.13
N ASP A 86 -6.38 -11.37 -6.20
CA ASP A 86 -4.92 -11.42 -6.38
C ASP A 86 -4.33 -10.02 -6.60
N GLN A 87 -5.08 -9.14 -7.27
CA GLN A 87 -4.63 -7.80 -7.60
C GLN A 87 -5.81 -6.86 -7.87
N VAL A 88 -5.67 -5.60 -7.46
CA VAL A 88 -6.62 -4.53 -7.79
C VAL A 88 -5.91 -3.34 -8.42
N GLN A 89 -6.48 -2.81 -9.50
CA GLN A 89 -5.94 -1.66 -10.22
C GLN A 89 -6.47 -0.35 -9.61
N VAL A 90 -5.57 0.63 -9.48
CA VAL A 90 -5.92 2.03 -9.23
C VAL A 90 -5.60 2.83 -10.49
N PRO A 91 -6.61 3.41 -11.16
CA PRO A 91 -6.39 4.17 -12.39
C PRO A 91 -5.41 5.34 -12.20
N ALA A 92 -4.79 5.78 -13.30
CA ALA A 92 -4.04 7.03 -13.35
C ALA A 92 -4.92 8.19 -12.87
N SER A 93 -4.37 9.08 -12.04
CA SER A 93 -5.12 10.19 -11.42
C SER A 93 -6.39 9.73 -10.67
N GLY A 94 -6.45 8.45 -10.30
CA GLY A 94 -7.62 7.77 -9.77
C GLY A 94 -7.54 7.53 -8.28
N THR A 95 -8.68 7.17 -7.70
CA THR A 95 -8.78 6.79 -6.28
C THR A 95 -9.57 5.51 -6.14
N LEU A 96 -9.12 4.65 -5.23
CA LEU A 96 -9.79 3.41 -4.86
C LEU A 96 -9.98 3.37 -3.33
N ALA A 97 -11.21 3.17 -2.89
CA ALA A 97 -11.54 3.02 -1.48
C ALA A 97 -11.54 1.54 -1.08
N PHE A 98 -10.77 1.24 -0.03
CA PHE A 98 -10.91 0.02 0.76
C PHE A 98 -11.85 0.37 1.92
N ALA A 99 -13.12 0.01 1.77
CA ALA A 99 -14.20 0.39 2.66
C ALA A 99 -15.15 -0.79 2.94
N PRO A 100 -15.91 -0.77 4.05
CA PRO A 100 -16.88 -1.80 4.37
C PRO A 100 -17.86 -2.04 3.21
N GLY A 101 -18.14 -3.32 2.91
CA GLY A 101 -18.99 -3.71 1.78
C GLY A 101 -18.31 -3.63 0.40
N GLY A 102 -17.06 -3.14 0.32
CA GLY A 102 -16.24 -3.13 -0.88
C GLY A 102 -14.94 -3.90 -0.70
N TYR A 103 -13.83 -3.31 -1.16
CA TYR A 103 -12.50 -3.87 -0.94
C TYR A 103 -12.04 -3.69 0.51
N HIS A 104 -11.25 -4.63 1.02
CA HIS A 104 -10.58 -4.53 2.31
C HIS A 104 -9.32 -5.40 2.31
N LEU A 105 -8.37 -5.07 3.18
CA LEU A 105 -7.33 -6.03 3.53
C LEU A 105 -7.91 -6.99 4.57
N MET A 106 -7.79 -8.29 4.34
CA MET A 106 -8.05 -9.32 5.35
C MET A 106 -6.72 -9.71 5.99
N LEU A 107 -6.58 -9.46 7.29
CA LEU A 107 -5.39 -9.77 8.06
C LEU A 107 -5.65 -10.98 8.95
N MET A 108 -4.87 -12.03 8.76
CA MET A 108 -5.02 -13.30 9.47
C MET A 108 -3.77 -13.63 10.30
N GLN A 109 -3.93 -14.58 11.23
CA GLN A 109 -2.84 -15.11 12.05
C GLN A 109 -2.11 -13.99 12.82
N ARG A 110 -2.85 -13.29 13.69
CA ARG A 110 -2.29 -12.24 14.55
C ARG A 110 -1.19 -12.83 15.43
N GLN A 111 -0.01 -12.22 15.42
CA GLN A 111 1.17 -12.74 16.12
C GLN A 111 1.27 -12.30 17.58
N LYS A 112 0.67 -11.14 17.91
CA LYS A 112 0.71 -10.52 19.25
C LYS A 112 -0.64 -9.86 19.56
N PRO A 113 -1.02 -9.75 20.84
CA PRO A 113 -2.20 -8.96 21.23
C PRO A 113 -2.10 -7.52 20.71
N LEU A 114 -3.23 -6.97 20.28
CA LEU A 114 -3.39 -5.58 19.84
C LEU A 114 -4.50 -4.91 20.65
N ALA A 115 -4.29 -3.66 21.02
CA ALA A 115 -5.26 -2.79 21.66
C ALA A 115 -5.82 -1.75 20.67
N LEU A 116 -6.98 -1.17 21.01
CA LEU A 116 -7.52 -0.04 20.27
C LEU A 116 -6.56 1.16 20.39
N GLY A 117 -6.35 1.88 19.29
CA GLY A 117 -5.41 3.00 19.21
C GLY A 117 -3.97 2.61 18.83
N ASP A 118 -3.62 1.32 18.90
CA ASP A 118 -2.31 0.84 18.46
C ASP A 118 -2.04 1.23 17.00
N GLN A 119 -0.76 1.48 16.71
CA GLN A 119 -0.27 1.80 15.37
C GLN A 119 0.42 0.57 14.78
N ILE A 120 -0.11 0.06 13.67
CA ILE A 120 0.37 -1.15 13.01
C ILE A 120 0.99 -0.75 11.67
N ALA A 121 2.27 -1.07 11.48
CA ALA A 121 2.91 -0.93 10.17
C ALA A 121 2.45 -2.05 9.23
N ILE A 122 1.90 -1.67 8.09
CA ILE A 122 1.52 -2.55 6.98
C ILE A 122 2.21 -2.03 5.73
N THR A 123 2.97 -2.89 5.05
CA THR A 123 3.62 -2.53 3.79
C THR A 123 2.78 -3.01 2.63
N LEU A 124 2.21 -2.08 1.87
CA LEU A 124 1.50 -2.33 0.63
C LEU A 124 2.49 -2.73 -0.47
N GLN A 125 2.14 -3.71 -1.29
CA GLN A 125 2.96 -4.25 -2.37
C GLN A 125 2.27 -4.03 -3.71
N PHE A 126 3.03 -3.52 -4.68
CA PHE A 126 2.53 -3.22 -6.02
C PHE A 126 3.13 -4.18 -7.04
N ALA A 127 2.41 -4.40 -8.14
CA ALA A 127 2.78 -5.35 -9.18
C ALA A 127 4.09 -5.01 -9.92
N ASP A 128 4.54 -3.76 -9.86
CA ASP A 128 5.80 -3.27 -10.40
C ASP A 128 7.00 -3.47 -9.45
N GLY A 129 6.78 -4.10 -8.29
CA GLY A 129 7.78 -4.35 -7.27
C GLY A 129 7.99 -3.19 -6.29
N GLN A 130 7.27 -2.07 -6.46
CA GLN A 130 7.29 -1.00 -5.47
C GLN A 130 6.54 -1.40 -4.20
N THR A 131 6.94 -0.78 -3.09
CA THR A 131 6.32 -1.00 -1.78
C THR A 131 6.05 0.32 -1.08
N LEU A 132 4.96 0.41 -0.34
CA LEU A 132 4.60 1.59 0.45
C LEU A 132 4.30 1.19 1.90
N PRO A 133 5.16 1.55 2.87
CA PRO A 133 4.84 1.39 4.28
C PRO A 133 3.74 2.37 4.69
N VAL A 134 2.72 1.85 5.35
CA VAL A 134 1.56 2.61 5.82
C VAL A 134 1.31 2.26 7.28
N THR A 135 1.08 3.27 8.11
CA THR A 135 0.65 3.07 9.50
C THR A 135 -0.87 3.04 9.58
N PHE A 136 -1.41 1.93 10.07
CA PHE A 136 -2.83 1.74 10.33
C PHE A 136 -3.12 1.92 11.82
N THR A 137 -4.18 2.65 12.15
CA THR A 137 -4.65 2.76 13.54
C THR A 137 -5.67 1.68 13.85
N ALA A 138 -5.50 0.95 14.95
CA ALA A 138 -6.48 -0.02 15.44
C ALA A 138 -7.75 0.67 15.93
N VAL A 139 -8.90 0.27 15.41
CA VAL A 139 -10.22 0.86 15.72
C VAL A 139 -11.26 -0.22 16.02
N PRO A 140 -12.35 0.09 16.74
CA PRO A 140 -13.40 -0.89 17.01
C PRO A 140 -14.15 -1.32 15.73
N PRO A 141 -14.86 -2.46 15.75
CA PRO A 141 -15.53 -3.03 14.56
C PRO A 141 -16.54 -2.11 13.85
N GLY A 142 -17.14 -1.16 14.59
CA GLY A 142 -18.16 -0.23 14.09
C GLY A 142 -17.65 1.18 13.78
N ALA A 143 -16.33 1.42 13.81
CA ALA A 143 -15.78 2.74 13.50
C ALA A 143 -15.98 3.07 12.01
N ASN A 144 -16.59 4.22 11.71
CA ASN A 144 -16.81 4.73 10.34
C ASN A 144 -15.83 5.85 9.99
#